data_AF-A0A8T6P1Y1-F1
#
_entry.id   AF-A0A8T6P1Y1-F1
#
_cell.length_a   1.000
_cell.length_b   1.000
_cell.length_c   1.000
_cell.angle_alpha   90.00
_cell.angle_beta   90.00
_cell.angle_gamma   90.00
#
_symmetry.space_group_name_H-M   'P 1'
#
loop_
_entity.id
_entity.type
_entity.pdbx_description
1 polymer ?
#
loop_
_entity_poly.entity_id
_entity_poly.type
_entity_poly.pdbx_seq_one_letter_code
_entity_poly.pdbx_strand_id
1 'polypeptide(L)'
;MNLDIGKLAPVIAAIVALVLGAIGGGIWASSAVRIENTGIWQLEQSYQGYYVLAVADAYATDPNPGIAADRLSFICLEDDGLNTAFNAAQARAEGFPIQQQNLTDLRAQVDSGAITVAQNTGVPVCSTRPIGALPGILGIAVIFLTLIGAVGYGVLTVIQSSEEEATKPVNAGAAIPSSSARASTIGAPPPSAPPSVPGAAKPAASSPATSSPAPAAAASKPADQSTRPARGGLFGGRRKEVDDDGSPKSSAQAGAALSAAAEKIDYAAEGKTPPVVQFMTTYLFGDDLYDDSFSIETPGGEFLGETGVGIAETVPGGANKFVTAIEAWLFDKNDIRTVTKVLMSDHAFNDEAIRSKLAAKGEAALIKAGERTMLETASLRVQIRVVDLSYKADAAGAPPNSVVERITIELAAWKKD
;
A
#
# COMPACT_ATOMS: atom_id res chain seq x y z
N MET A 1 30.45 34.73 -42.42
CA MET A 1 29.01 34.57 -42.15
C MET A 1 28.74 35.20 -40.80
N ASN A 2 28.29 36.45 -40.79
CA ASN A 2 27.92 37.12 -39.53
C ASN A 2 26.55 36.59 -39.13
N LEU A 3 26.51 35.75 -38.09
CA LEU A 3 25.25 35.37 -37.47
C LEU A 3 24.64 36.63 -36.87
N ASP A 4 23.49 37.04 -37.40
CA ASP A 4 22.71 38.16 -36.88
C ASP A 4 21.99 37.71 -35.60
N ILE A 5 22.65 37.96 -34.46
CA ILE A 5 22.21 37.54 -33.13
C ILE A 5 20.78 38.03 -32.83
N GLY A 6 20.36 39.17 -33.41
CA GLY A 6 19.01 39.71 -33.24
C GLY A 6 17.90 38.81 -33.79
N LYS A 7 18.15 38.05 -34.86
CA LYS A 7 17.16 37.12 -35.45
C LYS A 7 17.12 35.77 -34.75
N LEU A 8 18.20 35.40 -34.05
CA LEU A 8 18.31 34.14 -33.32
C LEU A 8 17.88 34.28 -31.85
N ALA A 9 17.80 35.50 -31.33
CA ALA A 9 17.33 35.80 -29.97
C ALA A 9 16.03 35.06 -29.56
N PRO A 10 14.95 35.01 -30.37
CA PRO A 10 13.73 34.29 -29.98
C PRO A 10 13.92 32.77 -29.92
N VAL A 11 14.77 32.21 -30.80
CA VAL A 11 15.08 30.78 -30.81
C VAL A 11 15.94 30.42 -29.61
N ILE A 12 16.93 31.25 -29.27
CA ILE A 12 17.78 31.08 -28.09
C ILE A 12 16.94 31.17 -26.82
N ALA A 13 16.03 32.14 -26.72
CA ALA A 13 15.14 32.28 -25.57
C ALA A 13 14.22 31.06 -25.37
N ALA A 14 13.65 30.53 -26.46
CA ALA A 14 12.82 29.32 -26.42
C ALA A 14 13.62 28.09 -25.97
N ILE A 15 14.85 27.92 -26.46
CA ILE A 15 15.74 26.82 -26.05
C ILE A 15 16.11 26.95 -24.57
N VAL A 16 16.45 28.15 -24.10
CA VAL A 16 16.75 28.40 -22.68
C VAL A 16 15.54 28.09 -21.79
N ALA A 17 14.33 28.49 -22.19
CA ALA A 17 13.11 28.18 -21.46
C ALA A 17 12.83 26.66 -21.40
N LEU A 18 13.05 25.94 -22.51
CA LEU A 18 12.88 24.49 -22.56
C LEU A 18 13.91 23.76 -21.69
N VAL A 19 15.17 24.21 -21.69
CA VAL A 19 16.23 23.66 -20.84
C VAL A 19 15.93 23.92 -19.36
N LEU A 20 15.54 25.15 -19.00
CA LEU A 20 15.15 25.46 -17.62
C LEU A 20 13.90 24.68 -17.16
N GLY A 21 12.92 24.51 -18.05
CA GLY A 21 11.74 23.70 -17.81
C GLY A 21 12.06 22.21 -17.63
N ALA A 22 12.97 21.65 -18.44
CA ALA A 22 13.43 20.28 -18.31
C ALA A 22 14.24 20.05 -17.02
N ILE A 23 15.09 21.01 -16.63
CA ILE A 23 15.84 20.97 -15.37
C ILE A 23 14.86 21.07 -14.18
N GLY A 24 13.93 22.03 -14.19
CA GLY A 24 12.92 22.18 -13.15
C GLY A 24 12.00 20.96 -13.03
N GLY A 25 11.55 20.43 -14.17
CA GLY A 25 10.75 19.20 -14.25
C GLY A 25 11.51 17.97 -13.76
N GLY A 26 12.80 17.83 -14.08
CA GLY A 26 13.65 16.75 -13.58
C GLY A 26 13.89 16.83 -12.08
N ILE A 27 14.06 18.04 -11.53
CA ILE A 27 14.18 18.27 -10.08
C ILE A 27 12.86 17.94 -9.36
N TRP A 28 11.72 18.29 -9.95
CA TRP A 28 10.40 17.96 -9.38
C TRP A 28 10.08 16.46 -9.49
N ALA A 29 10.38 15.82 -10.63
CA ALA A 29 10.17 14.38 -10.80
C ALA A 29 11.10 13.51 -9.93
N SER A 30 12.30 14.01 -9.59
CA SER A 30 13.20 13.36 -8.63
C SER A 30 12.85 13.64 -7.16
N SER A 31 11.91 14.56 -6.89
CA SER A 31 11.33 14.75 -5.56
C SER A 31 10.27 13.70 -5.20
N ALA A 32 10.05 12.70 -6.07
CA ALA A 32 9.26 11.52 -5.76
C ALA A 32 9.90 10.78 -4.58
N VAL A 33 9.28 10.99 -3.42
CA VAL A 33 9.59 10.43 -2.11
C VAL A 33 10.16 9.02 -2.23
N ARG A 34 11.46 8.87 -1.94
CA ARG A 34 12.04 7.59 -1.57
C ARG A 34 12.16 7.56 -0.05
N ILE A 35 11.30 6.79 0.58
CA ILE A 35 11.57 6.34 1.94
C ILE A 35 12.50 5.14 1.81
N GLU A 36 13.80 5.39 1.68
CA GLU A 36 14.82 4.36 1.81
C GLU A 36 15.24 4.29 3.28
N ASN A 37 15.00 3.12 3.91
CA ASN A 37 15.44 2.79 5.26
C ASN A 37 14.86 3.70 6.38
N THR A 38 13.55 3.59 6.63
CA THR A 38 13.00 4.14 7.88
C THR A 38 13.66 3.48 9.08
N GLY A 39 14.26 4.29 9.96
CA GLY A 39 14.81 3.81 11.22
C GLY A 39 13.71 3.51 12.24
N ILE A 40 14.01 2.66 13.22
CA ILE A 40 13.10 2.32 14.34
C ILE A 40 12.55 3.58 15.02
N TRP A 41 13.36 4.63 15.16
CA TRP A 41 12.94 5.92 15.71
C TRP A 41 11.84 6.66 14.93
N GLN A 42 11.60 6.32 13.67
CA GLN A 42 10.56 6.92 12.82
C GLN A 42 9.24 6.17 12.87
N LEU A 43 9.23 4.98 13.49
CA LEU A 43 8.00 4.25 13.73
C LEU A 43 7.08 5.07 14.63
N GLU A 44 5.78 4.90 14.45
CA GLU A 44 4.80 5.45 15.38
C GLU A 44 5.07 4.88 16.79
N GLN A 45 4.85 5.72 17.81
CA GLN A 45 5.29 5.47 19.18
C GLN A 45 4.81 4.12 19.72
N SER A 46 3.62 3.70 19.33
CA SER A 46 3.08 2.42 19.72
C SER A 46 3.89 1.25 19.12
N TYR A 47 4.35 1.34 17.86
CA TYR A 47 5.22 0.33 17.26
C TYR A 47 6.62 0.28 17.86
N GLN A 48 7.16 1.42 18.32
CA GLN A 48 8.41 1.44 19.08
C GLN A 48 8.30 0.60 20.37
N GLY A 49 7.11 0.55 20.98
CA GLY A 49 6.84 -0.32 22.13
C GLY A 49 7.01 -1.81 21.82
N TYR A 50 6.60 -2.29 20.65
CA TYR A 50 6.84 -3.69 20.25
C TYR A 50 8.33 -4.00 20.11
N TYR A 51 9.11 -3.05 19.58
CA TYR A 51 10.55 -3.20 19.47
C TYR A 51 11.20 -3.32 20.86
N VAL A 52 10.85 -2.44 21.80
CA VAL A 52 11.39 -2.49 23.17
C VAL A 52 11.01 -3.78 23.89
N LEU A 53 9.80 -4.31 23.70
CA LEU A 53 9.41 -5.62 24.23
C LEU A 53 10.29 -6.74 23.67
N ALA A 54 10.55 -6.74 22.36
CA ALA A 54 11.44 -7.73 21.75
C ALA A 54 12.88 -7.64 22.29
N VAL A 55 13.37 -6.42 22.58
CA VAL A 55 14.68 -6.24 23.23
C VAL A 55 14.67 -6.79 24.66
N ALA A 56 13.59 -6.56 25.42
CA ALA A 56 13.43 -7.07 26.77
C ALA A 56 13.39 -8.60 26.83
N ASP A 57 12.60 -9.24 25.95
CA ASP A 57 12.52 -10.70 25.88
C ASP A 57 13.85 -11.33 25.45
N ALA A 58 14.56 -10.70 24.52
CA ALA A 58 15.88 -11.16 24.12
C ALA A 58 16.91 -11.00 25.24
N TYR A 59 16.87 -9.88 25.99
CA TYR A 59 17.76 -9.67 27.13
C TYR A 59 17.49 -10.64 28.28
N ALA A 60 16.22 -11.01 28.50
CA ALA A 60 15.85 -12.04 29.48
C ALA A 60 16.38 -13.42 29.09
N THR A 61 16.50 -13.71 27.79
CA THR A 61 17.03 -14.98 27.26
C THR A 61 18.55 -15.01 27.25
N ASP A 62 19.19 -13.92 26.84
CA ASP A 62 20.64 -13.74 26.79
C ASP A 62 21.02 -12.38 27.43
N PRO A 63 21.39 -12.36 28.73
CA PRO A 63 21.65 -11.14 29.48
C PRO A 63 22.96 -10.44 29.06
N ASN A 64 22.98 -9.89 27.85
CA ASN A 64 24.12 -9.16 27.30
C ASN A 64 23.81 -7.65 27.26
N PRO A 65 24.42 -6.85 28.16
CA PRO A 65 24.15 -5.42 28.25
C PRO A 65 24.60 -4.64 27.00
N GLY A 66 25.65 -5.11 26.32
CA GLY A 66 26.15 -4.47 25.10
C GLY A 66 25.18 -4.62 23.94
N ILE A 67 24.60 -5.81 23.76
CA ILE A 67 23.61 -6.06 22.71
C ILE A 67 22.31 -5.31 23.01
N ALA A 68 21.87 -5.28 24.27
CA ALA A 68 20.69 -4.52 24.67
C ALA A 68 20.90 -3.01 24.43
N ALA A 69 22.06 -2.46 24.82
CA ALA A 69 22.39 -1.06 24.56
C ALA A 69 22.42 -0.73 23.06
N ASP A 70 23.05 -1.58 22.25
CA ASP A 70 23.11 -1.39 20.79
C ASP A 70 21.72 -1.43 20.15
N ARG A 71 20.85 -2.35 20.57
CA ARG A 71 19.46 -2.40 20.08
C ARG A 71 18.67 -1.16 20.47
N LEU A 72 18.74 -0.74 21.73
CA LEU A 72 18.06 0.48 22.18
C LEU A 72 18.63 1.77 21.55
N SER A 73 19.86 1.74 21.03
CA SER A 73 20.52 2.89 20.38
C SER A 73 19.82 3.40 19.12
N PHE A 74 18.92 2.60 18.52
CA PHE A 74 18.15 2.95 17.33
C PHE A 74 16.84 3.71 17.64
N ILE A 75 16.47 3.83 18.91
CA ILE A 75 15.40 4.70 19.38
C ILE A 75 15.97 6.12 19.50
N CYS A 76 15.15 7.14 19.26
CA CYS A 76 15.57 8.51 19.49
C CYS A 76 15.69 8.78 21.00
N LEU A 77 16.89 9.12 21.47
CA LEU A 77 17.16 9.39 22.88
C LEU A 77 16.89 10.85 23.27
N GLU A 78 16.67 11.72 22.28
CA GLU A 78 16.21 13.10 22.50
C GLU A 78 14.78 13.12 23.04
N ASP A 79 14.39 14.21 23.72
CA ASP A 79 13.04 14.46 24.23
C ASP A 79 12.41 13.28 25.02
N ASP A 80 13.22 12.57 25.80
CA ASP A 80 12.77 11.42 26.60
C ASP A 80 12.22 10.24 25.77
N GLY A 81 12.64 10.13 24.51
CA GLY A 81 12.08 9.14 23.56
C GLY A 81 12.28 7.69 23.99
N LEU A 82 13.37 7.37 24.69
CA LEU A 82 13.60 6.02 25.22
C LEU A 82 12.58 5.65 26.31
N ASN A 83 12.36 6.53 27.29
CA ASN A 83 11.35 6.30 28.33
C ASN A 83 9.94 6.26 27.76
N THR A 84 9.69 7.10 26.76
CA THR A 84 8.44 7.13 26.00
C THR A 84 8.17 5.78 25.31
N ALA A 85 9.19 5.15 24.73
CA ALA A 85 9.09 3.82 24.14
C ALA A 85 8.92 2.71 25.21
N PHE A 86 9.60 2.81 26.36
CA PHE A 86 9.38 1.92 27.50
C PHE A 86 7.95 1.99 28.04
N ASN A 87 7.36 3.18 28.13
CA ASN A 87 5.97 3.34 28.57
C ASN A 87 4.98 2.75 27.55
N ALA A 88 5.26 2.91 26.25
CA ALA A 88 4.46 2.30 25.17
C ALA A 88 4.56 0.76 25.17
N ALA A 89 5.73 0.21 25.54
CA ALA A 89 5.94 -1.21 25.76
C ALA A 89 5.19 -1.72 27.00
N GLN A 90 5.20 -0.95 28.09
CA GLN A 90 4.53 -1.32 29.34
C GLN A 90 3.02 -1.45 29.15
N ALA A 91 2.39 -0.49 28.47
CA ALA A 91 0.96 -0.53 28.16
C ALA A 91 0.58 -1.78 27.31
N ARG A 92 1.51 -2.30 26.51
CA ARG A 92 1.30 -3.50 25.68
C ARG A 92 1.49 -4.81 26.43
N ALA A 93 2.40 -4.83 27.39
CA ALA A 93 2.62 -5.99 28.23
C ALA A 93 1.47 -6.19 29.23
N GLU A 94 0.49 -5.28 29.31
CA GLU A 94 -0.71 -5.44 30.14
C GLU A 94 -1.42 -6.78 29.85
N GLY A 95 -1.58 -7.60 30.89
CA GLY A 95 -2.16 -8.96 30.79
C GLY A 95 -1.15 -10.07 30.50
N PHE A 96 0.13 -9.76 30.26
CA PHE A 96 1.19 -10.72 29.96
C PHE A 96 2.32 -10.67 31.02
N PRO A 97 2.24 -11.49 32.08
CA PRO A 97 3.11 -11.34 33.27
C PRO A 97 4.60 -11.54 32.97
N ILE A 98 4.96 -12.46 32.06
CA ILE A 98 6.36 -12.71 31.69
C ILE A 98 6.96 -11.52 30.96
N GLN A 99 6.22 -10.94 30.01
CA GLN A 99 6.68 -9.78 29.23
C GLN A 99 6.81 -8.54 30.13
N GLN A 100 5.88 -8.36 31.08
CA GLN A 100 6.00 -7.29 32.08
C GLN A 100 7.26 -7.45 32.93
N GLN A 101 7.55 -8.67 33.37
CA GLN A 101 8.74 -8.94 34.18
C GLN A 101 10.02 -8.67 33.39
N ASN A 102 10.14 -9.22 32.18
CA ASN A 102 11.29 -9.00 31.29
C ASN A 102 11.52 -7.51 31.01
N LEU A 103 10.44 -6.78 30.71
CA LEU A 103 10.49 -5.33 30.48
C LEU A 103 10.94 -4.56 31.73
N THR A 104 10.41 -4.93 32.90
CA THR A 104 10.76 -4.30 34.18
C THR A 104 12.23 -4.52 34.50
N ASP A 105 12.74 -5.73 34.27
CA ASP A 105 14.13 -6.08 34.52
C ASP A 105 15.07 -5.31 33.57
N LEU A 106 14.77 -5.28 32.27
CA LEU A 106 15.54 -4.49 31.31
C LEU A 106 15.55 -2.99 31.69
N ARG A 107 14.38 -2.43 32.02
CA ARG A 107 14.26 -1.02 32.41
C ARG A 107 15.07 -0.70 33.66
N ALA A 108 15.05 -1.57 34.66
CA ALA A 108 15.86 -1.40 35.88
C ALA A 108 17.37 -1.40 35.60
N GLN A 109 17.84 -2.20 34.63
CA GLN A 109 19.26 -2.19 34.23
C GLN A 109 19.64 -0.90 33.49
N VAL A 110 18.74 -0.33 32.69
CA VAL A 110 18.93 0.97 32.04
C VAL A 110 18.93 2.10 33.08
N ASP A 111 17.93 2.12 33.98
CA ASP A 111 17.75 3.16 34.99
C ASP A 111 18.88 3.17 36.05
N SER A 112 19.43 2.00 36.37
CA SER A 112 20.58 1.88 37.27
C SER A 112 21.92 2.24 36.62
N GLY A 113 21.94 2.48 35.30
CA GLY A 113 23.14 2.75 34.52
C GLY A 113 24.01 1.52 34.24
N ALA A 114 23.53 0.30 34.56
CA ALA A 114 24.21 -0.94 34.21
C ALA A 114 24.20 -1.19 32.69
N ILE A 115 23.17 -0.71 31.99
CA ILE A 115 23.09 -0.63 30.54
C ILE A 115 23.12 0.86 30.14
N THR A 116 24.25 1.32 29.65
CA THR A 116 24.40 2.69 29.14
C THR A 116 24.03 2.72 27.66
N VAL A 117 22.85 3.24 27.33
CA VAL A 117 22.40 3.43 25.95
C VAL A 117 22.94 4.75 25.41
N ALA A 118 23.73 4.69 24.35
CA ALA A 118 24.20 5.87 23.61
C ALA A 118 23.54 5.90 22.23
N GLN A 119 23.27 7.10 21.70
CA GLN A 119 22.63 7.25 20.39
C GLN A 119 23.52 6.65 19.30
N ASN A 120 22.93 5.84 18.41
CA ASN A 120 23.66 5.34 17.24
C ASN A 120 24.03 6.50 16.31
N THR A 121 25.32 6.67 16.01
CA THR A 121 25.83 7.73 15.12
C THR A 121 26.12 7.22 13.70
N GLY A 122 26.07 5.91 13.47
CA GLY A 122 26.24 5.31 12.14
C GLY A 122 25.01 5.46 11.24
N VAL A 123 23.87 5.83 11.83
CA VAL A 123 22.61 6.12 11.12
C VAL A 123 22.01 7.43 11.66
N PRO A 124 21.24 8.18 10.85
CA PRO A 124 20.72 9.49 11.23
C PRO A 124 19.49 9.38 12.15
N VAL A 125 19.67 8.82 13.36
CA VAL A 125 18.62 8.77 14.39
C VAL A 125 18.27 10.19 14.86
N CYS A 126 17.00 10.46 15.16
CA CYS A 126 16.46 11.78 15.51
C CYS A 126 16.55 12.86 14.41
N SER A 127 17.06 12.54 13.22
CA SER A 127 17.21 13.55 12.15
C SER A 127 15.92 13.74 11.35
N THR A 128 15.20 14.82 11.64
CA THR A 128 14.05 15.27 10.83
C THR A 128 14.44 15.93 9.51
N ARG A 129 15.75 16.05 9.22
CA ARG A 129 16.23 16.64 7.97
C ARG A 129 15.99 15.67 6.81
N PRO A 130 15.29 16.08 5.74
CA PRO A 130 15.20 15.29 4.53
C PRO A 130 16.61 15.08 3.94
N ILE A 131 16.98 13.82 3.73
CA ILE A 131 18.22 13.46 3.06
C ILE A 131 18.09 13.90 1.60
N GLY A 132 18.85 14.92 1.19
CA GLY A 132 18.90 15.40 -0.20
C GLY A 132 18.11 16.69 -0.52
N ALA A 133 17.65 17.46 0.47
CA ALA A 133 17.03 18.76 0.19
C ALA A 133 18.04 19.81 -0.29
N LEU A 134 18.28 19.88 -1.60
CA LEU A 134 18.56 21.17 -2.24
C LEU A 134 17.34 22.09 -2.00
N PRO A 135 17.54 23.39 -1.72
CA PRO A 135 16.47 24.26 -1.24
C PRO A 135 15.42 24.46 -2.34
N GLY A 136 14.23 23.88 -2.15
CA GLY A 136 13.08 23.96 -3.08
C GLY A 136 12.59 25.39 -3.39
N ILE A 137 13.12 26.40 -2.71
CA ILE A 137 12.86 27.82 -2.98
C ILE A 137 13.42 28.23 -4.36
N LEU A 138 14.56 27.66 -4.78
CA LEU A 138 15.17 28.01 -6.08
C LEU A 138 14.29 27.55 -7.26
N GLY A 139 13.66 26.39 -7.15
CA GLY A 139 12.81 25.84 -8.22
C GLY A 139 11.55 26.68 -8.46
N ILE A 140 10.88 27.11 -7.39
CA ILE A 140 9.69 27.96 -7.48
C ILE A 140 10.04 29.35 -8.05
N ALA A 141 11.17 29.93 -7.61
CA ALA A 141 11.62 31.22 -8.11
C ALA A 141 11.95 31.19 -9.61
N VAL A 142 12.59 30.12 -10.09
CA VAL A 142 12.90 29.96 -11.53
C VAL A 142 11.63 29.80 -12.37
N ILE A 143 10.65 29.01 -11.90
CA ILE A 143 9.35 28.88 -12.60
C ILE A 143 8.63 30.22 -12.68
N PHE A 144 8.56 30.97 -11.57
CA PHE A 144 7.95 32.31 -11.55
C PHE A 144 8.65 33.28 -12.49
N LEU A 145 10.00 33.32 -12.50
CA LEU A 145 10.76 34.19 -13.38
C LEU A 145 10.58 33.83 -14.87
N THR A 146 10.47 32.54 -15.20
CA THR A 146 10.17 32.11 -16.58
C THR A 146 8.76 32.50 -17.02
N LEU A 147 7.76 32.42 -16.14
CA LEU A 147 6.39 32.86 -16.40
C LEU A 147 6.32 34.38 -16.62
N ILE A 148 6.99 35.16 -15.77
CA ILE A 148 7.07 36.62 -15.92
C ILE A 148 7.77 37.00 -17.23
N GLY A 149 8.86 36.31 -17.58
CA GLY A 149 9.56 36.51 -18.85
C GLY A 149 8.68 36.22 -20.07
N ALA A 150 7.92 35.12 -20.06
CA ALA A 150 7.02 34.75 -21.14
C ALA A 150 5.85 35.73 -21.31
N VAL A 151 5.25 36.18 -20.20
CA VAL A 151 4.16 37.18 -20.22
C VAL A 151 4.69 38.54 -20.68
N GLY A 152 5.83 38.99 -20.15
CA GLY A 152 6.45 40.26 -20.56
C GLY A 152 6.83 40.28 -22.04
N TYR A 153 7.34 39.17 -22.57
CA TYR A 153 7.64 39.01 -23.99
C TYR A 153 6.36 39.08 -24.85
N GLY A 154 5.29 38.38 -24.47
CA GLY A 154 4.00 38.45 -25.17
C GLY A 154 3.47 39.88 -25.26
N VAL A 155 3.51 40.63 -24.16
CA VAL A 155 3.05 42.03 -24.13
C VAL A 155 3.91 42.93 -25.04
N LEU A 156 5.24 42.77 -25.04
CA LEU A 156 6.13 43.57 -25.89
C LEU A 156 5.90 43.31 -27.38
N THR A 157 5.67 42.05 -27.78
CA THR A 157 5.37 41.72 -29.19
C THR A 157 4.05 42.31 -29.68
N VAL A 158 3.04 42.39 -28.81
CA VAL A 158 1.75 43.03 -29.13
C VAL A 158 1.91 44.55 -29.28
N ILE A 159 2.68 45.19 -28.38
CA ILE A 159 2.96 46.63 -28.48
C ILE A 159 3.70 46.97 -29.78
N GLN A 160 4.72 46.19 -30.14
CA GLN A 160 5.48 46.41 -31.38
C GLN A 160 4.61 46.21 -32.63
N SER A 161 3.68 45.26 -32.61
CA SER A 161 2.73 45.07 -33.73
C SER A 161 1.73 46.22 -33.89
N SER A 162 1.47 46.98 -32.83
CA SER A 162 0.53 48.11 -32.85
C SER A 162 1.13 49.40 -33.42
N GLU A 163 2.45 49.53 -33.45
CA GLU A 163 3.14 50.69 -34.04
C GLU A 163 3.19 50.63 -35.58
N GLU A 164 3.01 49.45 -36.17
CA GLU A 164 3.03 49.25 -37.63
C GLU A 164 1.73 49.70 -38.33
N GLU A 165 0.61 49.80 -37.61
CA GLU A 165 -0.66 50.31 -38.15
C GLU A 165 -0.78 51.86 -38.14
N ALA A 166 0.05 52.56 -37.36
CA ALA A 166 -0.05 54.00 -37.17
C ALA A 166 0.60 54.86 -38.29
N THR A 167 1.22 54.23 -39.30
CA THR A 167 1.94 54.94 -40.39
C THR A 167 1.47 54.55 -41.79
N LYS A 168 0.20 54.82 -42.12
CA LYS A 168 -0.24 54.96 -43.52
C LYS A 168 -0.92 56.31 -43.74
N PRO A 169 -0.46 57.15 -44.68
CA PRO A 169 -1.07 58.46 -44.92
C PRO A 169 -2.43 58.34 -45.63
N VAL A 170 -3.41 59.08 -45.11
CA VAL A 170 -4.73 59.32 -45.70
C VAL A 170 -4.59 60.27 -46.88
N ASN A 171 -5.02 59.86 -48.08
CA ASN A 171 -5.31 60.76 -49.18
C ASN A 171 -6.83 60.92 -49.33
N ALA A 172 -7.25 62.19 -49.37
CA ALA A 172 -8.63 62.63 -49.50
C ALA A 172 -9.19 62.44 -50.92
N GLY A 173 -10.49 62.14 -51.04
CA GLY A 173 -11.18 62.09 -52.33
C GLY A 173 -12.65 61.67 -52.28
N ALA A 174 -13.50 62.59 -51.82
CA ALA A 174 -14.87 62.88 -52.29
C ALA A 174 -16.02 61.82 -52.36
N ALA A 175 -17.15 62.26 -51.77
CA ALA A 175 -18.55 62.18 -52.22
C ALA A 175 -19.50 61.08 -51.65
N ILE A 176 -20.57 61.58 -51.00
CA ILE A 176 -21.85 60.91 -50.63
C ILE A 176 -22.93 61.41 -51.63
N PRO A 177 -24.01 60.68 -51.98
CA PRO A 177 -25.28 60.66 -51.20
C PRO A 177 -25.97 59.26 -51.14
N SER A 178 -26.54 58.81 -50.02
CA SER A 178 -27.93 58.98 -49.50
C SER A 178 -29.08 58.26 -50.24
N SER A 179 -29.78 57.37 -49.53
CA SER A 179 -31.20 56.95 -49.70
C SER A 179 -31.56 55.99 -48.54
N SER A 180 -32.31 56.37 -47.48
CA SER A 180 -33.80 56.40 -47.35
C SER A 180 -34.49 55.07 -47.70
N ALA A 181 -35.48 54.49 -47.02
CA ALA A 181 -36.19 54.66 -45.74
C ALA A 181 -37.09 53.39 -45.56
N ARG A 182 -37.60 53.10 -44.35
CA ARG A 182 -39.04 52.99 -43.99
C ARG A 182 -39.25 52.29 -42.63
N ALA A 183 -40.29 52.73 -41.93
CA ALA A 183 -40.57 52.57 -40.51
C ALA A 183 -41.81 51.69 -40.18
N SER A 184 -41.96 51.41 -38.88
CA SER A 184 -43.18 51.11 -38.06
C SER A 184 -43.89 49.76 -38.27
N THR A 185 -44.30 49.01 -37.22
CA THR A 185 -45.39 49.32 -36.24
C THR A 185 -45.39 48.28 -35.08
N ILE A 186 -45.19 48.65 -33.80
CA ILE A 186 -46.10 48.79 -32.62
C ILE A 186 -46.97 47.57 -32.19
N GLY A 187 -46.85 47.19 -30.89
CA GLY A 187 -47.90 46.53 -30.04
C GLY A 187 -47.31 45.65 -28.90
N ALA A 188 -47.10 46.12 -27.65
CA ALA A 188 -48.01 46.23 -26.48
C ALA A 188 -47.81 45.10 -25.41
N PRO A 189 -48.10 45.31 -24.09
CA PRO A 189 -47.21 44.94 -22.96
C PRO A 189 -47.73 43.80 -22.01
N PRO A 190 -47.08 43.47 -20.86
CA PRO A 190 -47.02 42.14 -20.21
C PRO A 190 -48.09 41.92 -19.10
N PRO A 191 -48.12 40.77 -18.36
CA PRO A 191 -47.44 40.75 -17.03
C PRO A 191 -47.05 39.37 -16.40
N SER A 192 -46.28 39.43 -15.30
CA SER A 192 -46.27 38.53 -14.10
C SER A 192 -45.39 37.27 -14.03
N ALA A 193 -44.42 37.27 -13.10
CA ALA A 193 -43.95 36.11 -12.31
C ALA A 193 -44.90 35.88 -11.10
N PRO A 194 -44.68 34.98 -10.10
CA PRO A 194 -43.66 33.92 -9.80
C PRO A 194 -44.40 32.57 -9.41
N PRO A 195 -43.96 31.59 -8.55
CA PRO A 195 -42.78 31.48 -7.68
C PRO A 195 -42.03 30.13 -7.62
N SER A 196 -40.89 30.22 -6.93
CA SER A 196 -39.96 29.20 -6.45
C SER A 196 -40.43 28.54 -5.13
N VAL A 197 -40.06 27.26 -4.93
CA VAL A 197 -40.12 26.53 -3.64
C VAL A 197 -38.91 25.58 -3.51
N PRO A 198 -38.38 25.32 -2.29
CA PRO A 198 -36.98 24.95 -2.06
C PRO A 198 -36.74 23.53 -1.49
N GLY A 199 -35.46 23.12 -1.49
CA GLY A 199 -34.87 22.28 -0.44
C GLY A 199 -34.55 20.83 -0.80
N ALA A 200 -33.27 20.46 -0.73
CA ALA A 200 -32.81 19.17 -0.19
C ALA A 200 -31.31 19.21 0.09
N ALA A 201 -30.97 18.82 1.31
CA ALA A 201 -29.65 18.83 1.92
C ALA A 201 -28.68 17.81 1.30
N LYS A 202 -27.39 18.13 1.35
CA LYS A 202 -26.26 17.28 0.97
C LYS A 202 -25.67 16.66 2.23
N PRO A 203 -25.58 15.33 2.39
CA PRO A 203 -24.72 14.74 3.40
C PRO A 203 -23.30 14.56 2.88
N ALA A 204 -22.36 14.77 3.79
CA ALA A 204 -20.92 14.59 3.63
C ALA A 204 -20.57 13.10 3.48
N ALA A 205 -19.64 12.80 2.56
CA ALA A 205 -18.96 11.51 2.49
C ALA A 205 -17.58 11.66 3.15
N SER A 206 -17.36 10.85 4.18
CA SER A 206 -16.14 10.73 4.97
C SER A 206 -15.21 9.63 4.40
N SER A 207 -13.94 10.01 4.25
CA SER A 207 -12.67 9.25 4.32
C SER A 207 -12.40 8.03 3.41
N PRO A 208 -11.20 7.95 2.78
CA PRO A 208 -10.64 6.73 2.21
C PRO A 208 -9.75 5.97 3.22
N ALA A 209 -9.84 4.65 3.20
CA ALA A 209 -8.98 3.73 3.93
C ALA A 209 -7.56 3.72 3.35
N THR A 210 -6.57 3.69 4.23
CA THR A 210 -5.14 3.71 3.98
C THR A 210 -4.65 2.26 3.95
N SER A 211 -4.10 1.79 2.83
CA SER A 211 -3.43 0.50 2.71
C SER A 211 -2.01 0.57 3.29
N SER A 212 -1.64 -0.42 4.11
CA SER A 212 -0.26 -0.66 4.55
C SER A 212 0.41 -1.70 3.63
N PRO A 213 1.73 -1.62 3.39
CA PRO A 213 2.43 -2.57 2.52
C PRO A 213 2.92 -3.82 3.27
N ALA A 214 2.83 -4.97 2.58
CA ALA A 214 3.39 -6.26 2.99
C ALA A 214 4.93 -6.33 2.80
N PRO A 215 5.67 -7.15 3.58
CA PRO A 215 7.12 -7.24 3.50
C PRO A 215 7.60 -8.09 2.31
N ALA A 216 8.71 -7.64 1.70
CA ALA A 216 9.34 -8.23 0.53
C ALA A 216 9.91 -9.64 0.78
N ALA A 217 9.57 -10.56 -0.12
CA ALA A 217 10.13 -11.91 -0.18
C ALA A 217 11.64 -11.86 -0.48
N ALA A 218 12.44 -12.44 0.43
CA ALA A 218 13.89 -12.59 0.25
C ALA A 218 14.20 -13.72 -0.74
N ALA A 219 15.08 -13.40 -1.70
CA ALA A 219 15.57 -14.30 -2.74
C ALA A 219 16.40 -15.46 -2.18
N SER A 220 16.16 -16.66 -2.69
CA SER A 220 16.85 -17.90 -2.38
C SER A 220 18.20 -18.03 -3.12
N LYS A 221 19.18 -18.65 -2.45
CA LYS A 221 20.40 -19.24 -3.07
C LYS A 221 20.59 -20.68 -2.56
N PRO A 222 21.27 -21.55 -3.33
CA PRO A 222 21.04 -23.00 -3.29
C PRO A 222 21.88 -23.76 -2.26
N ALA A 223 21.37 -24.95 -1.95
CA ALA A 223 21.79 -25.92 -0.95
C ALA A 223 23.23 -26.45 -1.11
N ASP A 224 23.85 -26.76 0.04
CA ASP A 224 24.93 -27.74 0.14
C ASP A 224 24.43 -29.01 0.84
N GLN A 225 24.81 -30.15 0.28
CA GLN A 225 24.41 -31.49 0.67
C GLN A 225 25.33 -31.99 1.79
N SER A 226 24.76 -32.41 2.92
CA SER A 226 25.43 -33.37 3.79
C SER A 226 24.44 -34.38 4.37
N THR A 227 24.37 -35.51 3.70
CA THR A 227 23.79 -36.78 4.14
C THR A 227 24.34 -37.24 5.50
N ARG A 228 23.47 -37.73 6.41
CA ARG A 228 23.69 -38.93 7.23
C ARG A 228 22.42 -39.39 7.99
N PRO A 229 22.32 -40.68 8.36
CA PRO A 229 21.10 -41.46 8.22
C PRO A 229 20.22 -41.55 9.48
N ALA A 230 18.95 -41.86 9.21
CA ALA A 230 17.92 -42.20 10.17
C ALA A 230 18.27 -43.44 11.01
N ARG A 231 17.96 -43.36 12.32
CA ARG A 231 17.79 -44.54 13.17
C ARG A 231 16.47 -44.40 13.93
N GLY A 232 15.58 -45.37 13.68
CA GLY A 232 14.20 -45.37 14.14
C GLY A 232 14.05 -45.54 15.66
N GLY A 233 12.91 -45.06 16.16
CA GLY A 233 12.43 -45.25 17.52
C GLY A 233 10.91 -45.19 17.53
N LEU A 234 10.31 -46.35 17.79
CA LEU A 234 8.90 -46.68 17.83
C LEU A 234 8.25 -46.14 19.12
N PHE A 235 7.57 -45.00 19.11
CA PHE A 235 6.46 -44.64 20.04
C PHE A 235 5.75 -43.37 19.55
N GLY A 236 4.42 -43.44 19.47
CA GLY A 236 3.55 -42.39 18.96
C GLY A 236 3.47 -41.18 19.90
N GLY A 237 3.86 -40.03 19.36
CA GLY A 237 3.59 -38.70 19.89
C GLY A 237 3.68 -37.71 18.74
N ARG A 238 2.60 -36.95 18.50
CA ARG A 238 2.50 -35.95 17.44
C ARG A 238 3.62 -34.91 17.68
N ARG A 239 4.71 -35.00 16.91
CA ARG A 239 5.89 -34.14 17.07
C ARG A 239 5.48 -32.75 16.63
N LYS A 240 5.38 -31.81 17.59
CA LYS A 240 5.29 -30.38 17.28
C LYS A 240 6.55 -30.03 16.49
N GLU A 241 6.38 -29.42 15.33
CA GLU A 241 7.50 -29.05 14.46
C GLU A 241 8.16 -27.80 15.06
N VAL A 242 9.25 -28.01 15.78
CA VAL A 242 10.05 -26.98 16.45
C VAL A 242 11.21 -26.64 15.52
N ASP A 243 11.39 -25.36 15.20
CA ASP A 243 12.61 -24.88 14.52
C ASP A 243 13.83 -25.01 15.44
N ASP A 244 15.03 -24.93 14.86
CA ASP A 244 16.34 -25.13 15.50
C ASP A 244 16.65 -24.15 16.67
N ASP A 245 15.74 -23.25 17.05
CA ASP A 245 15.86 -22.30 18.17
C ASP A 245 14.87 -22.52 19.33
N GLY A 246 13.96 -23.51 19.23
CA GLY A 246 13.04 -23.85 20.32
C GLY A 246 11.86 -22.89 20.52
N SER A 247 11.72 -21.83 19.73
CA SER A 247 10.57 -20.92 19.81
C SER A 247 9.32 -21.49 19.12
N PRO A 248 8.10 -21.29 19.68
CA PRO A 248 6.88 -21.74 19.02
C PRO A 248 6.61 -20.85 17.79
N LYS A 249 6.70 -21.43 16.59
CA LYS A 249 6.27 -20.79 15.34
C LYS A 249 4.87 -20.18 15.50
N SER A 250 4.71 -18.92 15.10
CA SER A 250 3.37 -18.32 14.99
C SER A 250 2.55 -19.06 13.93
N SER A 251 1.21 -18.99 14.02
CA SER A 251 0.34 -19.58 13.00
C SER A 251 0.62 -19.03 11.60
N ALA A 252 0.95 -17.73 11.49
CA ALA A 252 1.35 -17.10 10.23
C ALA A 252 2.67 -17.69 9.68
N GLN A 253 3.69 -17.87 10.52
CA GLN A 253 4.97 -18.47 10.11
C GLN A 253 4.82 -19.92 9.67
N ALA A 254 4.03 -20.70 10.42
CA ALA A 254 3.70 -22.07 10.05
C ALA A 254 2.89 -22.12 8.74
N GLY A 255 1.97 -21.17 8.51
CA GLY A 255 1.21 -21.02 7.27
C GLY A 255 2.12 -20.72 6.09
N ALA A 256 3.05 -19.78 6.22
CA ALA A 256 4.04 -19.47 5.19
C ALA A 256 4.91 -20.68 4.82
N ALA A 257 5.32 -21.48 5.79
CA ALA A 257 6.07 -22.72 5.53
C ALA A 257 5.24 -23.75 4.74
N LEU A 258 3.95 -23.89 5.03
CA LEU A 258 3.04 -24.75 4.27
C LEU A 258 2.85 -24.24 2.84
N SER A 259 2.69 -22.93 2.66
CA SER A 259 2.59 -22.29 1.34
C SER A 259 3.83 -22.53 0.48
N ALA A 260 5.02 -22.48 1.09
CA ALA A 260 6.28 -22.72 0.40
C ALA A 260 6.45 -24.20 -0.01
N ALA A 261 5.89 -25.13 0.76
CA ALA A 261 5.96 -26.57 0.49
C ALA A 261 4.85 -27.08 -0.44
N ALA A 262 3.75 -26.34 -0.60
CA ALA A 262 2.61 -26.74 -1.40
C ALA A 262 2.89 -26.73 -2.91
N GLU A 263 2.38 -27.73 -3.62
CA GLU A 263 2.58 -27.89 -5.06
C GLU A 263 1.66 -26.96 -5.86
N LYS A 264 2.27 -26.14 -6.71
CA LYS A 264 1.60 -25.29 -7.69
C LYS A 264 1.24 -26.09 -8.94
N ILE A 265 0.16 -25.69 -9.61
CA ILE A 265 -0.21 -26.30 -10.89
C ILE A 265 0.78 -25.83 -11.96
N ASP A 266 1.35 -26.80 -12.67
CA ASP A 266 2.00 -26.54 -13.94
C ASP A 266 0.94 -26.41 -15.05
N TYR A 267 0.49 -25.18 -15.28
CA TYR A 267 -0.48 -24.88 -16.33
C TYR A 267 0.05 -25.19 -17.74
N ALA A 268 1.37 -25.13 -17.96
CA ALA A 268 1.96 -25.49 -19.24
C ALA A 268 1.83 -27.00 -19.48
N ALA A 269 2.07 -27.81 -18.44
CA ALA A 269 1.85 -29.26 -18.49
C ALA A 269 0.36 -29.63 -18.66
N GLU A 270 -0.58 -28.81 -18.15
CA GLU A 270 -2.02 -28.94 -18.44
C GLU A 270 -2.40 -28.47 -19.88
N GLY A 271 -1.43 -28.02 -20.70
CA GLY A 271 -1.68 -27.52 -22.06
C GLY A 271 -2.35 -26.14 -22.12
N LYS A 272 -2.28 -25.37 -21.04
CA LYS A 272 -2.83 -24.02 -20.93
C LYS A 272 -1.72 -22.98 -21.01
N THR A 273 -2.09 -21.75 -21.37
CA THR A 273 -1.16 -20.61 -21.30
C THR A 273 -0.69 -20.45 -19.85
N PRO A 274 0.62 -20.34 -19.59
CA PRO A 274 1.12 -20.07 -18.26
C PRO A 274 0.58 -18.75 -17.72
N PRO A 275 0.23 -18.67 -16.43
CA PRO A 275 -0.10 -17.40 -15.79
C PRO A 275 1.12 -16.47 -15.75
N VAL A 276 0.86 -15.17 -15.68
CA VAL A 276 1.87 -14.12 -15.52
C VAL A 276 2.57 -14.28 -14.17
N VAL A 277 1.81 -14.57 -13.12
CA VAL A 277 2.28 -14.84 -11.76
C VAL A 277 1.43 -15.92 -11.09
N GLN A 278 2.05 -16.65 -10.16
CA GLN A 278 1.36 -17.64 -9.31
C GLN A 278 1.79 -17.50 -7.86
N PHE A 279 0.83 -17.32 -6.97
CA PHE A 279 1.02 -17.20 -5.54
C PHE A 279 0.40 -18.38 -4.80
N MET A 280 0.95 -18.67 -3.62
CA MET A 280 0.43 -19.67 -2.71
C MET A 280 0.35 -19.02 -1.34
N THR A 281 -0.80 -19.13 -0.69
CA THR A 281 -1.02 -18.63 0.66
C THR A 281 -1.78 -19.66 1.48
N THR A 282 -1.55 -19.68 2.80
CA THR A 282 -2.15 -20.65 3.71
C THR A 282 -2.54 -19.94 4.99
N TYR A 283 -3.84 -19.96 5.27
CA TYR A 283 -4.35 -19.63 6.59
C TYR A 283 -4.20 -20.85 7.51
N LEU A 284 -3.75 -20.59 8.74
CA LEU A 284 -3.81 -21.54 9.85
C LEU A 284 -4.57 -20.93 11.02
N PHE A 285 -5.34 -21.78 11.71
CA PHE A 285 -6.06 -21.39 12.91
C PHE A 285 -5.16 -20.67 13.93
N GLY A 286 -5.66 -19.55 14.46
CA GLY A 286 -4.91 -18.65 15.34
C GLY A 286 -4.15 -17.54 14.61
N ASP A 287 -4.11 -17.54 13.28
CA ASP A 287 -3.67 -16.39 12.50
C ASP A 287 -4.81 -15.37 12.37
N ASP A 288 -5.08 -14.64 13.45
CA ASP A 288 -6.20 -13.71 13.53
C ASP A 288 -6.03 -12.44 12.66
N LEU A 289 -4.86 -12.28 12.03
CA LEU A 289 -4.47 -11.16 11.17
C LEU A 289 -4.23 -11.58 9.71
N TYR A 290 -4.66 -12.78 9.32
CA TYR A 290 -4.50 -13.29 7.96
C TYR A 290 -5.16 -12.38 6.91
N ASP A 291 -4.32 -11.71 6.12
CA ASP A 291 -4.65 -10.77 5.05
C ASP A 291 -3.45 -10.62 4.10
N ASP A 292 -3.26 -11.63 3.23
CA ASP A 292 -2.15 -11.67 2.30
C ASP A 292 -2.50 -10.95 0.99
N SER A 293 -1.56 -10.16 0.48
CA SER A 293 -1.71 -9.46 -0.80
C SER A 293 -0.47 -9.60 -1.68
N PHE A 294 -0.70 -9.68 -3.00
CA PHE A 294 0.32 -9.96 -4.00
C PHE A 294 0.17 -9.07 -5.24
N SER A 295 1.26 -8.39 -5.62
CA SER A 295 1.34 -7.61 -6.85
C SER A 295 1.33 -8.52 -8.09
N ILE A 296 0.51 -8.18 -9.07
CA ILE A 296 0.49 -8.81 -10.39
C ILE A 296 1.32 -7.95 -11.32
N GLU A 297 2.54 -8.39 -11.60
CA GLU A 297 3.49 -7.68 -12.44
C GLU A 297 3.96 -8.54 -13.60
N THR A 298 4.24 -7.92 -14.75
CA THR A 298 4.91 -8.63 -15.85
C THR A 298 6.37 -8.96 -15.48
N PRO A 299 7.03 -9.89 -16.19
CA PRO A 299 8.48 -10.11 -16.03
C PRO A 299 9.34 -8.86 -16.22
N GLY A 300 8.82 -7.83 -16.90
CA GLY A 300 9.48 -6.53 -17.07
C GLY A 300 9.24 -5.52 -15.93
N GLY A 301 8.52 -5.89 -14.87
CA GLY A 301 8.19 -5.02 -13.73
C GLY A 301 7.02 -4.06 -14.01
N GLU A 302 6.23 -4.28 -15.07
CA GLU A 302 5.02 -3.50 -15.30
C GLU A 302 3.92 -3.96 -14.34
N PHE A 303 3.45 -3.07 -13.47
CA PHE A 303 2.28 -3.30 -12.61
C PHE A 303 0.98 -3.37 -13.39
N LEU A 304 0.26 -4.48 -13.23
CA LEU A 304 -1.01 -4.77 -13.89
C LEU A 304 -2.20 -4.71 -12.91
N GLY A 305 -1.97 -5.02 -11.64
CA GLY A 305 -3.01 -5.12 -10.63
C GLY A 305 -2.50 -5.82 -9.39
N GLU A 306 -3.41 -6.22 -8.51
CA GLU A 306 -3.11 -6.83 -7.23
C GLU A 306 -4.18 -7.86 -6.89
N THR A 307 -3.81 -8.95 -6.22
CA THR A 307 -4.76 -9.94 -5.73
C THR A 307 -4.38 -10.36 -4.33
N GLY A 308 -5.38 -10.64 -3.51
CA GLY A 308 -5.16 -11.00 -2.12
C GLY A 308 -6.25 -11.88 -1.55
N VAL A 309 -5.99 -12.37 -0.35
CA VAL A 309 -6.86 -13.26 0.41
C VAL A 309 -6.82 -12.85 1.87
N GLY A 310 -7.99 -12.65 2.48
CA GLY A 310 -8.10 -12.24 3.88
C GLY A 310 -9.33 -12.80 4.59
N ILE A 311 -9.38 -12.63 5.91
CA ILE A 311 -10.53 -13.08 6.72
C ILE A 311 -11.78 -12.25 6.39
N ALA A 312 -12.84 -12.90 5.93
CA ALA A 312 -14.10 -12.22 5.62
C ALA A 312 -15.09 -12.20 6.79
N GLU A 313 -15.19 -13.32 7.53
CA GLU A 313 -16.15 -13.51 8.62
C GLU A 313 -15.65 -14.52 9.66
N THR A 314 -16.05 -14.30 10.91
CA THR A 314 -15.76 -15.17 12.04
C THR A 314 -17.03 -15.51 12.79
N VAL A 315 -17.14 -16.73 13.31
CA VAL A 315 -18.17 -17.08 14.31
C VAL A 315 -17.62 -16.85 15.73
N PRO A 316 -18.49 -16.68 16.74
CA PRO A 316 -18.05 -16.58 18.14
C PRO A 316 -17.23 -17.79 18.58
N GLY A 317 -16.08 -17.58 19.23
CA GLY A 317 -15.10 -18.65 19.38
C GLY A 317 -14.00 -18.43 20.43
N GLY A 318 -14.34 -18.20 21.69
CA GLY A 318 -13.32 -18.16 22.76
C GLY A 318 -12.19 -17.14 22.51
N ALA A 319 -10.94 -17.58 22.64
CA ALA A 319 -9.75 -16.71 22.62
C ALA A 319 -9.21 -16.35 21.22
N ASN A 320 -9.47 -17.17 20.19
CA ASN A 320 -9.01 -16.93 18.81
C ASN A 320 -10.20 -16.66 17.90
N LYS A 321 -9.99 -16.00 16.77
CA LYS A 321 -11.06 -15.85 15.77
C LYS A 321 -11.40 -17.20 15.14
N PHE A 322 -12.65 -17.65 15.27
CA PHE A 322 -13.13 -18.83 14.55
C PHE A 322 -13.53 -18.42 13.13
N VAL A 323 -12.56 -18.41 12.23
CA VAL A 323 -12.75 -18.01 10.83
C VAL A 323 -13.69 -18.99 10.12
N THR A 324 -14.77 -18.45 9.54
CA THR A 324 -15.80 -19.22 8.81
C THR A 324 -15.92 -18.84 7.34
N ALA A 325 -15.42 -17.66 6.96
CA ALA A 325 -15.32 -17.25 5.57
C ALA A 325 -14.06 -16.43 5.32
N ILE A 326 -13.53 -16.55 4.11
CA ILE A 326 -12.33 -15.89 3.60
C ILE A 326 -12.69 -15.19 2.31
N GLU A 327 -12.27 -13.95 2.14
CA GLU A 327 -12.44 -13.22 0.88
C GLU A 327 -11.18 -13.37 0.04
N ALA A 328 -11.38 -13.56 -1.26
CA ALA A 328 -10.33 -13.47 -2.27
C ALA A 328 -10.74 -12.37 -3.25
N TRP A 329 -9.83 -11.45 -3.51
CA TRP A 329 -10.12 -10.23 -4.26
C TRP A 329 -9.08 -9.98 -5.37
N LEU A 330 -9.51 -9.23 -6.38
CA LEU A 330 -8.72 -8.83 -7.54
C LEU A 330 -8.95 -7.36 -7.85
N PHE A 331 -7.87 -6.59 -7.77
CA PHE A 331 -7.76 -5.22 -8.26
C PHE A 331 -7.03 -5.23 -9.61
N ASP A 332 -7.53 -4.44 -10.56
CA ASP A 332 -6.95 -4.27 -11.88
C ASP A 332 -6.63 -2.78 -12.08
N LYS A 333 -5.40 -2.47 -12.52
CA LYS A 333 -4.98 -1.09 -12.79
C LYS A 333 -5.89 -0.37 -13.79
N ASN A 334 -6.54 -1.10 -14.68
CA ASN A 334 -7.42 -0.59 -15.73
C ASN A 334 -8.91 -0.70 -15.40
N ASP A 335 -9.31 -1.27 -14.25
CA ASP A 335 -10.69 -1.32 -13.78
C ASP A 335 -10.79 -0.68 -12.39
N ILE A 336 -11.63 0.34 -12.25
CA ILE A 336 -11.82 1.05 -10.98
C ILE A 336 -12.50 0.19 -9.89
N ARG A 337 -13.02 -0.98 -10.25
CA ARG A 337 -13.72 -1.88 -9.32
C ARG A 337 -12.81 -3.03 -8.93
N THR A 338 -12.86 -3.36 -7.64
CA THR A 338 -12.31 -4.62 -7.12
C THR A 338 -13.38 -5.70 -7.22
N VAL A 339 -13.01 -6.86 -7.74
CA VAL A 339 -13.89 -8.04 -7.81
C VAL A 339 -13.52 -8.96 -6.67
N THR A 340 -14.52 -9.39 -5.89
CA THR A 340 -14.32 -10.20 -4.69
C THR A 340 -15.21 -11.43 -4.74
N LYS A 341 -14.64 -12.58 -4.37
CA LYS A 341 -15.37 -13.79 -4.01
C LYS A 341 -15.19 -14.08 -2.53
N VAL A 342 -16.29 -14.44 -1.88
CA VAL A 342 -16.29 -14.85 -0.48
C VAL A 342 -16.32 -16.37 -0.43
N LEU A 343 -15.18 -16.96 -0.15
CA LEU A 343 -14.99 -18.38 0.06
C LEU A 343 -15.54 -18.74 1.45
N MET A 344 -16.64 -19.48 1.50
CA MET A 344 -17.38 -19.80 2.73
C MET A 344 -17.19 -21.26 3.15
N SER A 345 -17.11 -21.49 4.45
CA SER A 345 -17.22 -22.82 5.04
C SER A 345 -18.56 -23.47 4.65
N ASP A 346 -18.67 -24.79 4.79
CA ASP A 346 -19.92 -25.51 4.53
C ASP A 346 -21.07 -24.94 5.38
N HIS A 347 -20.81 -24.64 6.66
CA HIS A 347 -21.78 -23.99 7.52
C HIS A 347 -22.17 -22.59 7.02
N ALA A 348 -21.19 -21.72 6.75
CA ALA A 348 -21.45 -20.34 6.31
C ALA A 348 -22.20 -20.27 4.98
N PHE A 349 -21.92 -21.19 4.06
CA PHE A 349 -22.56 -21.24 2.75
C PHE A 349 -24.02 -21.73 2.82
N ASN A 350 -24.35 -22.53 3.82
CA ASN A 350 -25.71 -23.06 4.04
C ASN A 350 -26.53 -22.20 5.02
N ASP A 351 -25.91 -21.22 5.69
CA ASP A 351 -26.58 -20.27 6.58
C ASP A 351 -27.00 -19.00 5.83
N GLU A 352 -28.30 -18.79 5.69
CA GLU A 352 -28.85 -17.64 4.96
C GLU A 352 -28.48 -16.30 5.60
N ALA A 353 -28.37 -16.22 6.93
CA ALA A 353 -28.04 -14.98 7.60
C ALA A 353 -26.57 -14.60 7.34
N ILE A 354 -25.66 -15.58 7.40
CA ILE A 354 -24.24 -15.36 7.06
C ILE A 354 -24.08 -14.97 5.60
N ARG A 355 -24.74 -15.68 4.67
CA ARG A 355 -24.70 -15.33 3.25
C ARG A 355 -25.24 -13.95 2.96
N SER A 356 -26.42 -13.62 3.50
CA SER A 356 -27.04 -12.30 3.33
C SER A 356 -26.14 -11.18 3.87
N LYS A 357 -25.47 -11.41 5.01
CA LYS A 357 -24.48 -10.47 5.56
C LYS A 357 -23.29 -10.27 4.62
N LEU A 358 -22.77 -11.35 4.03
CA LEU A 358 -21.57 -11.33 3.20
C LEU A 358 -21.83 -11.00 1.72
N ALA A 359 -23.08 -10.95 1.28
CA ALA A 359 -23.45 -10.59 -0.08
C ALA A 359 -22.97 -9.19 -0.51
N ALA A 360 -22.82 -8.26 0.45
CA ALA A 360 -22.26 -6.94 0.20
C ALA A 360 -20.74 -6.94 -0.05
N LYS A 361 -20.03 -7.99 0.38
CA LYS A 361 -18.57 -8.11 0.19
C LYS A 361 -18.21 -8.70 -1.17
N GLY A 362 -18.98 -9.64 -1.67
CA GLY A 362 -18.68 -10.31 -2.94
C GLY A 362 -19.57 -11.52 -3.20
N GLU A 363 -19.31 -12.18 -4.32
CA GLU A 363 -20.04 -13.39 -4.71
C GLU A 363 -19.65 -14.56 -3.80
N ALA A 364 -20.65 -15.26 -3.23
CA ALA A 364 -20.41 -16.41 -2.38
C ALA A 364 -19.92 -17.63 -3.18
N ALA A 365 -18.89 -18.30 -2.68
CA ALA A 365 -18.38 -19.56 -3.20
C ALA A 365 -18.14 -20.53 -2.04
N LEU A 366 -18.49 -21.81 -2.23
CA LEU A 366 -18.27 -22.83 -1.20
C LEU A 366 -16.81 -23.28 -1.22
N ILE A 367 -16.18 -23.38 -0.05
CA ILE A 367 -14.82 -23.91 0.08
C ILE A 367 -14.87 -25.44 0.00
N LYS A 368 -14.22 -25.99 -1.02
CA LYS A 368 -13.90 -27.42 -1.11
C LYS A 368 -12.50 -27.63 -1.65
N ALA A 369 -11.75 -28.56 -1.07
CA ALA A 369 -10.44 -28.93 -1.58
C ALA A 369 -10.53 -29.40 -3.05
N GLY A 370 -9.62 -28.90 -3.88
CA GLY A 370 -9.58 -29.12 -5.33
C GLY A 370 -10.49 -28.21 -6.16
N GLU A 371 -11.40 -27.46 -5.54
CA GLU A 371 -12.31 -26.56 -6.26
C GLU A 371 -11.55 -25.35 -6.82
N ARG A 372 -11.99 -24.90 -8.01
CA ARG A 372 -11.39 -23.79 -8.77
C ARG A 372 -12.48 -22.78 -9.09
N THR A 373 -12.24 -21.50 -8.86
CA THR A 373 -13.16 -20.40 -9.19
C THR A 373 -12.41 -19.19 -9.72
N MET A 374 -13.06 -18.34 -10.54
CA MET A 374 -12.40 -17.19 -11.20
C MET A 374 -12.82 -15.86 -10.60
N LEU A 375 -11.85 -14.95 -10.44
CA LEU A 375 -12.08 -13.52 -10.40
C LEU A 375 -11.76 -12.94 -11.78
N GLU A 376 -12.62 -12.09 -12.32
CA GLU A 376 -12.39 -11.47 -13.62
C GLU A 376 -12.72 -9.98 -13.60
N THR A 377 -11.78 -9.17 -14.09
CA THR A 377 -11.95 -7.74 -14.35
C THR A 377 -11.97 -7.50 -15.86
N ALA A 378 -11.80 -6.23 -16.26
CA ALA A 378 -11.63 -5.86 -17.65
C ALA A 378 -10.39 -6.52 -18.29
N SER A 379 -9.21 -6.42 -17.67
CA SER A 379 -7.93 -6.83 -18.27
C SER A 379 -7.22 -7.99 -17.57
N LEU A 380 -7.70 -8.42 -16.40
CA LEU A 380 -7.12 -9.51 -15.63
C LEU A 380 -8.15 -10.59 -15.31
N ARG A 381 -7.64 -11.82 -15.18
CA ARG A 381 -8.36 -12.91 -14.51
C ARG A 381 -7.43 -13.60 -13.52
N VAL A 382 -7.97 -13.97 -12.36
CA VAL A 382 -7.28 -14.77 -11.35
C VAL A 382 -8.06 -16.05 -11.09
N GLN A 383 -7.41 -17.20 -11.28
CA GLN A 383 -7.91 -18.47 -10.80
C GLN A 383 -7.54 -18.64 -9.34
N ILE A 384 -8.56 -18.83 -8.52
CA ILE A 384 -8.43 -19.29 -7.13
C ILE A 384 -8.59 -20.80 -7.15
N ARG A 385 -7.61 -21.54 -6.62
CA ARG A 385 -7.75 -22.97 -6.33
C ARG A 385 -7.57 -23.21 -4.84
N VAL A 386 -8.52 -23.91 -4.23
CA VAL A 386 -8.35 -24.45 -2.89
C VAL A 386 -7.50 -25.72 -2.99
N VAL A 387 -6.26 -25.66 -2.54
CA VAL A 387 -5.30 -26.78 -2.61
C VAL A 387 -5.58 -27.80 -1.53
N ASP A 388 -5.78 -27.31 -0.31
CA ASP A 388 -6.07 -28.12 0.88
C ASP A 388 -7.09 -27.39 1.76
N LEU A 389 -7.88 -28.17 2.50
CA LEU A 389 -8.87 -27.68 3.45
C LEU A 389 -9.01 -28.66 4.62
N SER A 390 -8.90 -28.14 5.84
CA SER A 390 -9.33 -28.85 7.04
C SER A 390 -10.19 -27.96 7.91
N TYR A 391 -11.26 -28.54 8.46
CA TYR A 391 -12.10 -27.90 9.47
C TYR A 391 -11.68 -28.33 10.87
N LYS A 392 -11.79 -27.41 11.83
CA LYS A 392 -11.49 -27.68 13.23
C LYS A 392 -12.61 -28.51 13.86
N ALA A 393 -12.35 -29.80 14.07
CA ALA A 393 -13.34 -30.74 14.61
C ALA A 393 -13.69 -30.51 16.09
N ASP A 394 -12.76 -29.92 16.86
CA ASP A 394 -12.84 -29.68 18.30
C ASP A 394 -13.16 -28.22 18.66
N ALA A 395 -13.75 -27.45 17.72
CA ALA A 395 -14.20 -26.09 17.97
C ALA A 395 -15.43 -26.10 18.90
N ALA A 396 -15.18 -26.03 20.22
CA ALA A 396 -16.22 -26.10 21.23
C ALA A 396 -17.31 -25.03 21.01
N GLY A 397 -18.56 -25.47 20.92
CA GLY A 397 -19.72 -24.59 20.72
C GLY A 397 -19.93 -24.10 19.28
N ALA A 398 -19.03 -24.43 18.34
CA ALA A 398 -19.20 -24.09 16.94
C ALA A 398 -19.97 -25.19 16.18
N PRO A 399 -20.79 -24.85 15.17
CA PRO A 399 -21.42 -25.84 14.30
C PRO A 399 -20.39 -26.70 13.55
N PRO A 400 -20.73 -27.93 13.13
CA PRO A 400 -19.84 -28.75 12.30
C PRO A 400 -19.43 -28.03 11.01
N ASN A 401 -18.20 -28.24 10.55
CA ASN A 401 -17.66 -27.66 9.31
C ASN A 401 -17.81 -26.12 9.22
N SER A 402 -17.76 -25.43 10.37
CA SER A 402 -17.90 -23.97 10.44
C SER A 402 -16.59 -23.23 10.67
N VAL A 403 -15.59 -23.88 11.26
CA VAL A 403 -14.32 -23.24 11.63
C VAL A 403 -13.21 -23.83 10.78
N VAL A 404 -12.58 -22.99 9.96
CA VAL A 404 -11.42 -23.38 9.16
C VAL A 404 -10.24 -23.60 10.11
N GLU A 405 -9.63 -24.77 10.06
CA GLU A 405 -8.37 -25.06 10.78
C GLU A 405 -7.16 -24.73 9.90
N ARG A 406 -7.25 -25.13 8.62
CA ARG A 406 -6.25 -24.84 7.60
C ARG A 406 -6.94 -24.70 6.25
N ILE A 407 -6.49 -23.75 5.45
CA ILE A 407 -6.82 -23.69 4.04
C ILE A 407 -5.62 -23.14 3.27
N THR A 408 -5.23 -23.84 2.22
CA THR A 408 -4.17 -23.42 1.31
C THR A 408 -4.79 -23.04 -0.03
N ILE A 409 -4.46 -21.85 -0.53
CA ILE A 409 -5.03 -21.26 -1.73
C ILE A 409 -3.91 -20.93 -2.70
N GLU A 410 -4.07 -21.40 -3.93
CA GLU A 410 -3.26 -20.98 -5.07
C GLU A 410 -4.00 -19.90 -5.86
N LEU A 411 -3.30 -18.81 -6.17
CA LEU A 411 -3.78 -17.73 -7.02
C LEU A 411 -2.92 -17.68 -8.28
N ALA A 412 -3.53 -17.91 -9.44
CA ALA A 412 -2.84 -17.82 -10.73
C ALA A 412 -3.45 -16.69 -11.56
N ALA A 413 -2.65 -15.74 -12.05
CA ALA A 413 -3.14 -14.55 -12.74
C ALA A 413 -2.79 -14.55 -14.24
N TRP A 414 -3.72 -14.16 -15.10
CA TRP A 414 -3.50 -13.95 -16.53
C TRP A 414 -3.98 -12.56 -16.96
N LYS A 415 -3.32 -12.00 -17.97
CA LYS A 415 -3.92 -10.95 -18.81
C LYS A 415 -5.06 -11.56 -19.62
N LYS A 416 -6.15 -10.81 -19.75
CA LYS A 416 -7.24 -11.09 -20.70
C LYS A 416 -6.87 -10.45 -22.03
N ASP A 417 -7.23 -11.12 -23.12
CA ASP A 417 -7.01 -10.64 -24.49
C ASP A 417 -7.92 -9.46 -24.85
#